data_AF-A0A9D7DB81-F1
#
_entry.id   AF-A0A9D7DB81-F1
#
_cell.length_a   1.000
_cell.length_b   1.000
_cell.length_c   1.000
_cell.angle_alpha   90.00
_cell.angle_beta   90.00
_cell.angle_gamma   90.00
#
_symmetry.space_group_name_H-M   'P 1'
#
loop_
_entity.id
_entity.type
_entity.pdbx_description
1 polymer ?
#
loop_
_entity_poly.entity_id
_entity_poly.type
_entity_poly.pdbx_seq_one_letter_code
_entity_poly.pdbx_strand_id
1 'polypeptide(L)'
;MDWQNQPTNILNCSLPLELISFEAVPKAQQVELKWATSFESNTAFFDVERSADGRHFDLLGTVPAAGFSQTLVEYTYVDDAPIKG
;
A
#
# COMPACT_ATOMS: atom_id res chain seq x y z
N MET A 1 -4.14 -16.40 -48.23
CA MET A 1 -4.52 -15.19 -47.50
C MET A 1 -4.20 -15.46 -46.04
N ASP A 2 -3.09 -14.90 -45.59
CA ASP A 2 -2.54 -15.11 -44.26
C ASP A 2 -3.41 -14.40 -43.22
N TRP A 3 -4.02 -15.17 -42.32
CA TRP A 3 -4.72 -14.65 -41.16
C TRP A 3 -3.66 -14.34 -40.10
N GLN A 4 -3.09 -13.14 -40.15
CA GLN A 4 -2.08 -12.72 -39.17
C GLN A 4 -2.68 -12.69 -37.77
N ASN A 5 -2.12 -13.54 -36.90
CA ASN A 5 -2.30 -13.53 -35.45
C ASN A 5 -2.01 -12.12 -34.92
N GLN A 6 -3.05 -11.39 -34.53
CA GLN A 6 -2.89 -10.17 -33.75
C GLN A 6 -2.34 -10.59 -32.37
N PRO A 7 -1.21 -10.04 -31.90
CA PRO A 7 -0.74 -10.34 -30.55
C PRO A 7 -1.87 -9.97 -29.60
N THR A 8 -2.32 -10.93 -28.78
CA THR A 8 -3.31 -10.66 -27.74
C THR A 8 -2.73 -9.56 -26.87
N ASN A 9 -3.36 -8.38 -26.88
CA ASN A 9 -3.06 -7.29 -25.97
C ASN A 9 -3.41 -7.78 -24.57
N ILE A 10 -2.45 -8.42 -23.92
CA ILE A 10 -2.48 -8.71 -22.50
C ILE A 10 -2.54 -7.35 -21.81
N LEU A 11 -3.75 -6.95 -21.42
CA LEU A 11 -3.99 -5.81 -20.56
C LEU A 11 -3.18 -6.04 -19.29
N ASN A 12 -1.96 -5.51 -19.27
CA ASN A 12 -1.17 -5.41 -18.07
C ASN A 12 -1.95 -4.51 -17.13
N CYS A 13 -2.73 -5.13 -16.24
CA CYS A 13 -3.35 -4.46 -15.11
C CYS A 13 -2.22 -4.09 -14.15
N SER A 14 -1.45 -3.06 -14.49
CA SER A 14 -0.52 -2.45 -13.55
C SER A 14 -1.38 -1.88 -12.44
N LEU A 15 -1.14 -2.33 -11.22
CA LEU A 15 -1.73 -1.71 -10.05
C LEU A 15 -1.37 -0.22 -10.09
N PRO A 16 -2.26 0.69 -9.69
CA PRO A 16 -2.01 2.14 -9.70
C PRO A 16 -0.82 2.56 -8.82
N LEU A 17 -0.21 1.66 -8.06
CA LEU A 17 1.01 1.89 -7.31
C LEU A 17 1.88 0.63 -7.25
N GLU A 18 3.16 0.81 -6.96
CA GLU A 18 4.10 -0.26 -6.65
C GLU A 18 4.63 -0.08 -5.23
N LEU A 19 4.24 -0.99 -4.34
CA LEU A 19 4.66 -1.03 -2.94
C LEU A 19 5.93 -1.88 -2.82
N ILE A 20 7.03 -1.29 -2.36
CA ILE A 20 8.33 -1.97 -2.31
C ILE A 20 8.71 -2.45 -0.90
N SER A 21 8.14 -1.85 0.14
CA SER A 21 8.35 -2.26 1.52
C SER A 21 7.14 -1.92 2.39
N PHE A 22 6.92 -2.76 3.39
CA PHE A 22 5.97 -2.52 4.48
C PHE A 22 6.52 -3.19 5.74
N GLU A 23 6.61 -2.44 6.82
CA GLU A 23 7.10 -2.90 8.11
C GLU A 23 6.24 -2.33 9.23
N ALA A 24 5.94 -3.15 10.24
CA ALA A 24 5.31 -2.71 11.48
C ALA A 24 6.30 -2.95 12.63
N VAL A 25 6.82 -1.87 13.22
CA VAL A 25 7.86 -1.90 14.25
C VAL A 25 7.24 -1.64 15.62
N PRO A 26 7.23 -2.62 16.54
CA PRO A 26 6.74 -2.39 17.90
C PRO A 26 7.66 -1.42 18.65
N LYS A 27 7.06 -0.42 19.31
CA LYS A 27 7.72 0.64 20.09
C LYS A 27 7.04 0.79 21.45
N ALA A 28 7.56 0.13 22.49
CA ALA A 28 7.02 0.19 23.85
C ALA A 28 5.49 -0.04 23.94
N GLN A 29 4.69 1.01 23.88
CA GLN A 29 3.21 0.97 23.94
C GLN A 29 2.54 1.32 22.59
N GLN A 30 3.30 1.38 21.51
CA GLN A 30 2.85 1.80 20.18
C GLN A 30 3.42 0.86 19.11
N VAL A 31 2.88 0.95 17.90
CA VAL A 31 3.45 0.31 16.70
C VAL A 31 3.66 1.37 15.63
N GLU A 32 4.89 1.49 15.14
CA GLU A 32 5.26 2.38 14.04
C GLU A 32 5.19 1.60 12.73
N LEU A 33 4.24 1.96 11.86
CA LEU A 33 4.12 1.41 10.51
C LEU A 33 4.94 2.25 9.55
N LYS A 34 5.72 1.60 8.69
CA LYS A 34 6.52 2.22 7.64
C LYS A 34 6.29 1.52 6.34
N TRP A 35 6.13 2.28 5.27
CA TRP A 35 6.06 1.71 3.94
C TRP A 35 6.63 2.66 2.91
N ALA A 36 7.00 2.10 1.76
CA ALA A 36 7.50 2.89 0.66
C ALA A 36 6.94 2.40 -0.67
N THR A 37 6.69 3.36 -1.56
CA THR A 37 6.27 3.14 -2.94
C THR A 37 7.38 3.55 -3.88
N SER A 38 7.60 2.80 -4.96
CA SER A 38 8.46 3.21 -6.08
C SER A 38 7.68 3.95 -7.17
N PHE A 39 6.38 3.71 -7.24
CA PHE A 39 5.47 4.28 -8.23
C PHE A 39 4.08 4.50 -7.64
N GLU A 40 3.44 5.60 -8.01
CA GLU A 40 2.05 5.94 -7.70
C GLU A 40 1.42 6.64 -8.90
N SER A 41 0.17 6.32 -9.19
CA SER A 41 -0.61 6.91 -10.27
C SER A 41 -2.08 6.90 -9.88
N ASN A 42 -2.65 8.10 -9.74
CA ASN A 42 -4.03 8.29 -9.30
C ASN A 42 -4.32 7.64 -7.93
N THR A 43 -3.37 7.71 -7.01
CA THR A 43 -3.51 7.21 -5.63
C THR A 43 -3.79 8.38 -4.69
N ALA A 44 -4.98 8.46 -4.09
CA ALA A 44 -5.35 9.60 -3.24
C ALA A 44 -4.79 9.50 -1.81
N PHE A 45 -4.88 8.32 -1.19
CA PHE A 45 -4.46 8.07 0.18
C PHE A 45 -4.32 6.57 0.43
N PHE A 46 -3.73 6.23 1.58
CA PHE A 46 -3.67 4.88 2.13
C PHE A 46 -4.57 4.81 3.37
N ASP A 47 -5.47 3.84 3.41
CA ASP A 47 -6.14 3.43 4.65
C ASP A 47 -5.16 2.61 5.50
N VAL A 48 -5.03 2.96 6.77
CA VAL A 48 -4.26 2.20 7.74
C VAL A 48 -5.22 1.46 8.64
N GLU A 49 -5.17 0.13 8.58
CA GLU A 49 -6.09 -0.74 9.32
C GLU A 49 -5.32 -1.72 10.21
N ARG A 50 -5.99 -2.23 11.24
CA ARG A 50 -5.43 -3.21 12.18
C ARG A 50 -6.39 -4.35 12.42
N SER A 51 -5.86 -5.55 12.57
CA SER A 51 -6.61 -6.76 12.88
C SER A 51 -5.94 -7.60 13.97
N ALA A 52 -6.74 -8.17 14.88
CA ALA A 52 -6.28 -9.18 15.84
C ALA A 52 -6.30 -10.61 15.27
N ASP A 53 -7.11 -10.86 14.25
CA ASP A 53 -7.40 -12.20 13.72
C ASP A 53 -7.00 -12.39 12.25
N GLY A 54 -6.52 -11.32 11.60
CA GLY A 54 -6.19 -11.27 10.17
C GLY A 54 -7.41 -11.36 9.26
N ARG A 55 -8.63 -11.19 9.79
CA ARG A 55 -9.90 -11.30 9.05
C ARG A 55 -10.75 -10.05 9.17
N HIS A 56 -10.88 -9.52 10.38
CA HIS A 56 -11.62 -8.29 10.66
C HIS A 56 -10.63 -7.17 10.92
N PHE A 57 -10.74 -6.11 10.12
CA PHE A 57 -9.84 -4.97 10.16
C PHE A 57 -10.60 -3.73 10.63
N ASP A 58 -10.05 -3.08 11.66
CA ASP A 58 -10.52 -1.79 12.15
C ASP A 58 -9.69 -0.67 11.49
N LEU A 59 -10.36 0.31 10.90
CA LEU A 59 -9.72 1.51 10.37
C LEU A 59 -9.14 2.36 11.50
N LEU A 60 -7.83 2.61 11.44
CA LEU A 60 -7.14 3.49 12.38
C LEU A 60 -7.10 4.94 11.86
N GLY A 61 -6.90 5.10 10.55
CA GLY A 61 -6.83 6.42 9.92
C GLY A 61 -6.38 6.35 8.46
N THR A 62 -6.14 7.52 7.87
CA THR A 62 -5.67 7.66 6.49
C THR A 62 -4.37 8.46 6.41
N VAL A 63 -3.53 8.11 5.43
CA VAL A 63 -2.32 8.87 5.09
C VAL A 63 -2.44 9.35 3.64
N PRO A 64 -2.41 10.68 3.38
CA PRO A 64 -2.40 11.20 2.02
C PRO A 64 -1.24 10.62 1.21
N ALA A 65 -1.55 10.15 0.00
CA ALA A 65 -0.56 9.64 -0.93
C ALA A 65 -0.01 10.79 -1.80
N ALA A 66 1.01 10.51 -2.61
CA ALA A 66 1.60 11.52 -3.49
C ALA A 66 0.67 11.89 -4.66
N GLY A 67 -0.40 11.12 -4.91
CA GLY A 67 -1.24 11.29 -6.10
C GLY A 67 -0.62 10.64 -7.32
N PHE A 68 0.55 11.14 -7.71
CA PHE A 68 1.38 10.65 -8.81
C PHE A 68 2.86 10.72 -8.43
N SER A 69 3.59 9.61 -8.55
CA SER A 69 5.03 9.53 -8.34
C SER A 69 5.66 8.44 -9.22
N GLN A 70 6.87 8.67 -9.70
CA GLN A 70 7.73 7.66 -10.36
C GLN A 70 9.07 7.50 -9.61
N THR A 71 9.12 8.01 -8.38
CA THR A 71 10.29 7.97 -7.50
C THR A 71 9.87 7.44 -6.14
N LEU A 72 10.85 7.02 -5.34
CA LEU A 72 10.64 6.57 -3.97
C LEU A 72 9.86 7.61 -3.15
N VAL A 73 8.75 7.18 -2.54
CA VAL A 73 8.05 7.94 -1.50
C VAL A 73 7.95 7.07 -0.26
N GLU A 74 8.33 7.63 0.89
CA GLU A 74 8.31 6.95 2.18
C GLU A 74 7.20 7.54 3.06
N TYR A 75 6.50 6.65 3.75
CA TYR A 75 5.36 6.99 4.60
C TYR A 75 5.52 6.37 5.98
N THR A 76 4.87 6.98 6.97
CA THR A 76 4.84 6.48 8.35
C THR A 76 3.49 6.75 8.98
N TYR A 77 3.03 5.81 9.81
CA TYR A 77 1.86 5.95 10.66
C TYR A 77 2.13 5.33 12.03
N VAL A 78 1.59 5.92 13.10
CA VAL A 78 1.76 5.40 14.47
C VAL A 78 0.41 4.91 15.00
N ASP A 79 0.36 3.64 15.36
CA ASP A 79 -0.72 3.08 16.17
C ASP A 79 -0.38 3.25 17.66
N ASP A 80 -1.02 4.23 18.30
CA ASP A 80 -0.79 4.59 19.70
C ASP A 80 -1.47 3.64 20.72
N ALA A 81 -2.35 2.75 20.25
CA ALA A 81 -3.14 1.87 21.10
C ALA A 81 -3.22 0.45 20.52
N PRO A 82 -2.07 -0.23 20.31
CA PRO A 82 -2.01 -1.53 19.67
C PRO A 82 -2.70 -2.61 20.50
N ILE A 83 -3.24 -3.61 19.79
CA ILE A 83 -3.82 -4.79 20.44
C ILE A 83 -2.69 -5.56 21.12
N LYS A 84 -2.88 -5.89 22.40
CA LYS A 84 -1.93 -6.72 23.15
C LYS A 84 -1.98 -8.14 22.60
N GLY A 85 -0.82 -8.65 22.18
CA GLY A 85 -0.64 -10.04 21.75
C GLY A 85 -0.62 -11.03 22.90
#